data_AF-A0A291RJZ1-F1
#
_entry.id   AF-A0A291RJZ1-F1
#
_cell.length_a   1.000
_cell.length_b   1.000
_cell.length_c   1.000
_cell.angle_alpha   90.00
_cell.angle_beta   90.00
_cell.angle_gamma   90.00
#
_symmetry.space_group_name_H-M   'P 1'
#
loop_
_entity.id
_entity.type
_entity.pdbx_description
1 polymer ?
#
loop_
_entity_poly.entity_id
_entity_poly.type
_entity_poly.pdbx_seq_one_letter_code
_entity_poly.pdbx_strand_id
1 'polypeptide(L)'
;MSVGRSVLVAAVLCAVSVLGAPLGRAQPPDDGGCRQGSVMTGRLVPGSGSAGQNIQRTASLWGCVSSLLPGVNAGQFSVTIPWNAPGATSAARFAWSDGSVSTGIGYGNGLWLITGGPGRGHGIQVNVADTWDGWYYSYADVAVTSVDFVS
;
A
#
# COMPACT_ATOMS: atom_id res chain seq x y z
N MET A 1 -21.45 70.94 -19.74
CA MET A 1 -21.62 70.82 -18.27
C MET A 1 -22.60 69.68 -18.01
N SER A 2 -22.11 68.55 -17.50
CA SER A 2 -22.43 67.98 -16.16
C SER A 2 -23.82 67.30 -16.08
N VAL A 3 -23.94 65.97 -16.25
CA VAL A 3 -23.85 64.83 -15.28
C VAL A 3 -25.22 64.41 -14.70
N GLY A 4 -25.51 63.10 -14.74
CA GLY A 4 -26.52 62.43 -13.91
C GLY A 4 -27.04 61.11 -14.53
N ARG A 5 -26.27 60.02 -14.56
CA ARG A 5 -26.29 58.88 -13.60
C ARG A 5 -27.70 58.28 -13.33
N SER A 6 -27.96 57.05 -13.78
CA SER A 6 -28.17 55.87 -12.90
C SER A 6 -28.64 54.61 -13.67
N VAL A 7 -27.74 53.62 -13.67
CA VAL A 7 -27.86 52.15 -13.59
C VAL A 7 -29.26 51.52 -13.74
N LEU A 8 -29.37 50.54 -14.65
CA LEU A 8 -30.02 49.26 -14.34
C LEU A 8 -29.36 48.11 -15.12
N VAL A 9 -28.97 47.12 -14.33
CA VAL A 9 -28.29 45.86 -14.65
C VAL A 9 -29.20 44.93 -15.45
N ALA A 10 -28.68 44.30 -16.50
CA ALA A 10 -29.20 43.04 -16.99
C ALA A 10 -28.04 42.19 -17.52
N ALA A 11 -27.65 41.22 -16.71
CA ALA A 11 -26.59 40.26 -16.97
C ALA A 11 -26.96 39.36 -18.15
N VAL A 12 -26.06 39.22 -19.13
CA VAL A 12 -26.14 38.21 -20.19
C VAL A 12 -24.86 37.38 -20.16
N LEU A 13 -24.98 36.24 -19.49
CA LEU A 13 -24.43 34.92 -19.82
C LEU A 13 -23.21 34.91 -20.78
N CYS A 14 -22.01 34.84 -20.21
CA CYS A 14 -20.88 34.21 -20.88
C CYS A 14 -20.76 32.77 -20.38
N ALA A 15 -21.10 31.84 -21.27
CA ALA A 15 -20.88 30.41 -21.12
C ALA A 15 -19.40 30.13 -20.81
N VAL A 16 -19.15 29.57 -19.63
CA VAL A 16 -17.88 28.89 -19.36
C VAL A 16 -18.13 27.41 -19.55
N SER A 17 -17.68 26.90 -20.69
CA SER A 17 -17.48 25.48 -20.91
C SER A 17 -16.47 24.99 -19.88
N VAL A 18 -16.95 24.54 -18.72
CA VAL A 18 -16.12 23.79 -17.77
C VAL A 18 -15.89 22.43 -18.41
N LEU A 19 -14.88 22.36 -19.29
CA LEU A 19 -14.18 21.12 -19.58
C LEU A 19 -13.79 20.53 -18.24
N GLY A 20 -14.43 19.42 -17.88
CA GLY A 20 -14.08 18.66 -16.70
C GLY A 20 -12.62 18.26 -16.80
N ALA A 21 -11.76 18.97 -16.07
CA ALA A 21 -10.47 18.43 -15.71
C ALA A 21 -10.75 17.14 -14.93
N PRO A 22 -10.15 16.00 -15.28
CA PRO A 22 -10.16 14.89 -14.35
C PRO A 22 -9.57 15.44 -13.05
N LEU A 23 -10.24 15.15 -11.92
CA LEU A 23 -9.59 15.20 -10.62
C LEU A 23 -8.46 14.17 -10.69
N GLY A 24 -7.34 14.56 -11.27
CA GLY A 24 -6.09 13.85 -11.15
C GLY A 24 -5.78 13.86 -9.68
N ARG A 25 -6.08 12.76 -8.99
CA ARG A 25 -5.31 12.44 -7.80
C ARG A 25 -3.87 12.63 -8.22
N ALA A 26 -3.14 13.49 -7.53
CA ALA A 26 -1.71 13.59 -7.72
C ALA A 26 -1.20 12.15 -7.70
N GLN A 27 -0.68 11.70 -8.85
CA GLN A 27 -0.08 10.38 -8.93
C GLN A 27 0.98 10.39 -7.84
N PRO A 28 0.89 9.51 -6.82
CA PRO A 28 1.95 9.42 -5.84
C PRO A 28 3.26 9.32 -6.60
N PRO A 29 4.36 9.94 -6.12
CA PRO A 29 5.66 9.60 -6.67
C PRO A 29 5.72 8.08 -6.71
N ASP A 30 5.95 7.53 -7.90
CA ASP A 30 6.02 6.09 -8.09
C ASP A 30 7.34 5.67 -7.45
N ASP A 31 7.32 5.53 -6.13
CA ASP A 31 8.43 5.03 -5.31
C ASP A 31 8.78 3.59 -5.73
N GLY A 32 7.96 3.01 -6.62
CA GLY A 32 8.16 1.75 -7.29
C GLY A 32 7.86 0.60 -6.36
N GLY A 33 8.44 -0.55 -6.66
CA GLY A 33 8.20 -1.77 -5.91
C GLY A 33 8.40 -3.00 -6.79
N CYS A 34 7.76 -4.11 -6.45
CA CYS A 34 7.87 -5.39 -7.15
C CYS A 34 6.62 -5.67 -7.97
N ARG A 35 6.82 -5.97 -9.25
CA ARG A 35 5.72 -6.15 -10.22
C ARG A 35 4.97 -7.48 -10.10
N GLN A 36 5.52 -8.42 -9.33
CA GLN A 36 4.96 -9.75 -9.20
C GLN A 36 5.39 -10.39 -7.89
N GLY A 37 4.53 -11.24 -7.32
CA GLY A 37 4.89 -12.13 -6.23
C GLY A 37 4.32 -13.54 -6.39
N SER A 38 4.77 -14.44 -5.52
CA SER A 38 4.29 -15.82 -5.47
C SER A 38 2.94 -15.93 -4.77
N VAL A 39 2.39 -17.14 -4.78
CA VAL A 39 1.36 -17.51 -3.81
C VAL A 39 1.96 -17.40 -2.40
N MET A 40 1.20 -16.79 -1.51
CA MET A 40 1.49 -16.59 -0.11
C MET A 40 0.66 -17.56 0.72
N THR A 41 1.30 -18.64 1.16
CA THR A 41 0.65 -19.65 2.00
C THR A 41 0.61 -19.21 3.46
N GLY A 42 -0.57 -19.30 4.05
CA GLY A 42 -0.75 -19.08 5.49
C GLY A 42 -0.66 -20.39 6.27
N ARG A 43 0.02 -20.34 7.42
CA ARG A 43 -0.03 -21.42 8.41
C ARG A 43 -0.30 -20.86 9.79
N LEU A 44 -1.05 -21.61 10.61
CA LEU A 44 -1.20 -21.29 12.03
C LEU A 44 0.07 -21.69 12.78
N VAL A 45 0.51 -20.82 13.67
CA VAL A 45 1.64 -21.03 14.58
C VAL A 45 1.26 -20.49 15.96
N PRO A 46 1.85 -21.01 17.06
CA PRO A 46 1.65 -20.44 18.38
C PRO A 46 1.92 -18.92 18.41
N GLY A 47 1.06 -18.16 19.08
CA GLY A 47 1.07 -16.71 19.01
C GLY A 47 0.07 -16.00 19.93
N SER A 48 -0.18 -14.73 19.63
CA SER A 48 -0.94 -13.80 20.47
C SER A 48 -2.38 -13.58 20.01
N GLY A 49 -2.79 -14.12 18.87
CA GLY A 49 -4.17 -14.05 18.41
C GLY A 49 -5.09 -15.04 19.12
N SER A 50 -6.32 -15.15 18.60
CA SER A 50 -7.35 -16.05 19.09
C SER A 50 -6.85 -17.49 19.21
N ALA A 51 -7.22 -18.15 20.31
CA ALA A 51 -6.74 -19.50 20.68
C ALA A 51 -5.21 -19.62 20.80
N GLY A 52 -4.51 -18.50 21.07
CA GLY A 52 -3.06 -18.48 21.19
C GLY A 52 -2.35 -18.76 19.86
N GLN A 53 -2.92 -18.29 18.74
CA GLN A 53 -2.41 -18.53 17.39
C GLN A 53 -2.11 -17.23 16.64
N ASN A 54 -1.09 -17.27 15.79
CA ASN A 54 -0.83 -16.31 14.73
C ASN A 54 -0.88 -17.03 13.38
N ILE A 55 -1.10 -16.28 12.31
CA ILE A 55 -0.86 -16.72 10.94
C ILE A 55 0.52 -16.26 10.53
N GLN A 56 1.37 -17.20 10.09
CA GLN A 56 2.62 -16.89 9.44
C GLN A 56 2.49 -17.09 7.93
N ARG A 57 2.97 -16.12 7.16
CA ARG A 57 2.90 -16.07 5.71
C ARG A 57 4.25 -15.71 5.10
N THR A 58 4.51 -16.19 3.89
CA THR A 58 5.72 -15.86 3.14
C THR A 58 5.44 -15.88 1.65
N ALA A 59 6.02 -14.93 0.91
CA ALA A 59 5.96 -14.87 -0.54
C ALA A 59 7.31 -14.42 -1.12
N SER A 60 7.67 -14.97 -2.28
CA SER A 60 8.76 -14.45 -3.09
C SER A 60 8.27 -13.30 -3.96
N LEU A 61 9.13 -12.32 -4.22
CA LEU A 61 8.86 -11.12 -4.98
C LEU A 61 9.89 -10.97 -6.11
N TRP A 62 9.46 -10.48 -7.27
CA TRP A 62 10.33 -10.33 -8.44
C TRP A 62 9.98 -9.08 -9.26
N GLY A 63 10.91 -8.70 -10.13
CA GLY A 63 10.75 -7.51 -10.98
C GLY A 63 10.71 -6.23 -10.15
N CYS A 64 11.49 -6.19 -9.06
CA CYS A 64 11.55 -5.03 -8.20
C CYS A 64 12.32 -3.89 -8.89
N VAL A 65 11.73 -2.71 -8.90
CA VAL A 65 12.31 -1.47 -9.42
C VAL A 65 11.80 -0.34 -8.53
N SER A 66 12.68 0.27 -7.76
CA SER A 66 12.32 1.33 -6.81
C SER A 66 13.50 2.28 -6.62
N SER A 67 13.22 3.58 -6.47
CA SER A 67 14.20 4.59 -6.07
C SER A 67 14.70 4.37 -4.64
N LEU A 68 13.89 3.73 -3.79
CA LEU A 68 14.19 3.41 -2.39
C LEU A 68 15.05 2.15 -2.24
N LEU A 69 15.13 1.33 -3.29
CA LEU A 69 15.95 0.11 -3.35
C LEU A 69 16.80 0.04 -4.64
N PRO A 70 17.79 0.95 -4.84
CA PRO A 70 18.59 0.92 -6.05
C PRO A 70 19.34 -0.40 -6.22
N GLY A 71 19.17 -1.06 -7.37
CA GLY A 71 19.85 -2.32 -7.71
C GLY A 71 19.20 -3.60 -7.15
N VAL A 72 18.11 -3.49 -6.38
CA VAL A 72 17.32 -4.64 -5.93
C VAL A 72 16.31 -5.04 -7.00
N ASN A 73 16.27 -6.31 -7.39
CA ASN A 73 15.36 -6.83 -8.41
C ASN A 73 14.39 -7.92 -7.91
N ALA A 74 14.60 -8.41 -6.69
CA ALA A 74 13.80 -9.45 -6.08
C ALA A 74 13.82 -9.33 -4.55
N GLY A 75 12.94 -10.09 -3.89
CA GLY A 75 12.94 -10.19 -2.44
C GLY A 75 12.06 -11.32 -1.92
N GLN A 76 11.98 -11.42 -0.60
CA GLN A 76 11.06 -12.28 0.12
C GLN A 76 10.32 -11.46 1.16
N PHE A 77 8.99 -11.49 1.07
CA PHE A 77 8.10 -10.93 2.08
C PHE A 77 7.70 -12.02 3.07
N SER A 78 7.73 -11.69 4.35
CA SER A 78 7.23 -12.55 5.43
C SER A 78 6.48 -11.72 6.44
N VAL A 79 5.39 -12.28 6.98
CA VAL A 79 4.56 -11.60 7.97
C VAL A 79 4.00 -12.58 8.99
N THR A 80 3.89 -12.09 10.23
CA THR A 80 3.19 -12.78 11.32
C THR A 80 2.02 -11.91 11.77
N ILE A 81 0.81 -12.43 11.68
CA ILE A 81 -0.44 -11.71 11.93
C ILE A 81 -1.20 -12.43 13.05
N PRO A 82 -1.61 -11.75 14.13
CA PRO A 82 -2.49 -12.35 15.14
C PRO A 82 -3.79 -12.90 14.54
N TRP A 83 -4.09 -14.18 14.79
CA TRP A 83 -5.28 -14.85 14.24
C TRP A 83 -6.56 -14.25 14.83
N ASN A 84 -7.55 -13.97 13.98
CA ASN A 84 -8.88 -13.48 14.36
C ASN A 84 -8.81 -12.36 15.41
N ALA A 85 -7.94 -11.39 15.17
CA ALA A 85 -7.66 -10.27 16.06
C ALA A 85 -7.57 -8.96 15.25
N PRO A 86 -8.71 -8.46 14.72
CA PRO A 86 -8.75 -7.20 13.99
C PRO A 86 -8.15 -6.05 14.80
N GLY A 87 -7.33 -5.22 14.15
CA GLY A 87 -6.66 -4.08 14.78
C GLY A 87 -5.44 -4.45 15.63
N ALA A 88 -5.14 -5.73 15.82
CA ALA A 88 -3.90 -6.14 16.45
C ALA A 88 -2.70 -5.84 15.55
N THR A 89 -1.61 -5.40 16.17
CA THR A 89 -0.37 -5.11 15.46
C THR A 89 0.24 -6.39 14.88
N SER A 90 0.71 -6.29 13.64
CA SER A 90 1.43 -7.34 12.91
C SER A 90 2.82 -6.85 12.51
N ALA A 91 3.76 -7.77 12.46
CA ALA A 91 5.14 -7.49 12.06
C ALA A 91 5.41 -8.11 10.68
N ALA A 92 5.98 -7.30 9.79
CA ALA A 92 6.42 -7.69 8.47
C ALA A 92 7.95 -7.57 8.34
N ARG A 93 8.52 -8.43 7.50
CA ARG A 93 9.93 -8.42 7.12
C ARG A 93 10.04 -8.65 5.61
N PHE A 94 10.83 -7.80 4.97
CA PHE A 94 11.20 -7.89 3.57
C PHE A 94 12.71 -8.10 3.48
N ALA A 95 13.12 -9.26 2.98
CA ALA A 95 14.52 -9.56 2.70
C ALA A 95 14.79 -9.35 1.20
N TRP A 96 15.68 -8.43 0.86
CA TRP A 96 15.93 -8.00 -0.51
C TRP A 96 17.08 -8.77 -1.15
N SER A 97 17.14 -8.79 -2.48
CA SER A 97 18.14 -9.53 -3.25
C SER A 97 19.59 -9.07 -3.02
N ASP A 98 19.78 -7.83 -2.57
CA ASP A 98 21.09 -7.29 -2.19
C ASP A 98 21.53 -7.70 -0.76
N GLY A 99 20.71 -8.49 -0.06
CA GLY A 99 20.95 -8.95 1.30
C GLY A 99 20.47 -7.98 2.39
N SER A 100 19.99 -6.80 2.02
CA SER A 100 19.40 -5.85 2.97
C SER A 100 18.02 -6.31 3.44
N VAL A 101 17.56 -5.76 4.56
CA VAL A 101 16.29 -6.14 5.18
C VAL A 101 15.52 -4.90 5.61
N SER A 102 14.26 -4.81 5.20
CA SER A 102 13.30 -3.84 5.73
C SER A 102 12.34 -4.52 6.71
N THR A 103 12.05 -3.87 7.82
CA THR A 103 11.05 -4.33 8.81
C THR A 103 9.91 -3.33 8.89
N GLY A 104 8.68 -3.83 9.02
CA GLY A 104 7.51 -2.99 9.07
C GLY A 104 6.46 -3.42 10.09
N ILE A 105 5.61 -2.48 10.45
CA ILE A 105 4.49 -2.65 11.38
C ILE A 105 3.20 -2.28 10.65
N GLY A 106 2.17 -3.09 10.82
CA GLY A 106 0.86 -2.90 10.18
C GLY A 106 -0.22 -3.68 10.92
N TYR A 107 -1.39 -3.86 10.28
CA TYR A 107 -2.57 -4.46 10.93
C TYR A 107 -3.13 -5.67 10.18
N GLY A 108 -2.30 -6.35 9.37
CA GLY A 108 -2.70 -7.55 8.65
C GLY A 108 -3.68 -7.30 7.51
N ASN A 109 -3.54 -6.15 6.84
CA ASN A 109 -4.43 -5.68 5.77
C ASN A 109 -3.67 -5.32 4.48
N GLY A 110 -2.50 -5.92 4.25
CA GLY A 110 -1.69 -5.62 3.07
C GLY A 110 -0.85 -4.34 3.17
N LEU A 111 -0.97 -3.52 4.21
CA LEU A 111 -0.19 -2.29 4.36
C LEU A 111 0.69 -2.32 5.62
N TRP A 112 1.97 -1.98 5.47
CA TRP A 112 2.91 -1.84 6.58
C TRP A 112 3.70 -0.53 6.48
N LEU A 113 3.89 0.16 7.60
CA LEU A 113 4.87 1.22 7.72
C LEU A 113 6.25 0.61 7.93
N ILE A 114 7.24 0.97 7.11
CA ILE A 114 8.62 0.51 7.26
C ILE A 114 9.28 1.28 8.41
N THR A 115 9.61 0.57 9.48
CA THR A 115 10.19 1.12 10.71
C THR A 115 11.71 0.94 10.80
N GLY A 116 12.29 0.05 9.99
CA GLY A 116 13.73 -0.21 9.95
C GLY A 116 14.19 -0.69 8.57
N GLY A 117 15.46 -0.42 8.25
CA GLY A 117 16.07 -0.79 6.96
C GLY A 117 15.80 0.20 5.81
N PRO A 118 16.09 -0.21 4.57
CA PRO A 118 15.79 0.58 3.37
C PRO A 118 14.31 0.91 3.24
N GLY A 119 13.98 2.08 2.70
CA GLY A 119 12.59 2.55 2.60
C GLY A 119 11.96 2.98 3.93
N ARG A 120 12.72 3.03 5.04
CA ARG A 120 12.21 3.49 6.34
C ARG A 120 11.49 4.84 6.23
N GLY A 121 10.34 4.94 6.89
CA GLY A 121 9.46 6.10 6.85
C GLY A 121 8.39 6.02 5.75
N HIS A 122 8.51 5.10 4.80
CA HIS A 122 7.52 4.86 3.76
C HIS A 122 6.62 3.68 4.15
N GLY A 123 5.42 3.63 3.60
CA GLY A 123 4.58 2.46 3.59
C GLY A 123 5.01 1.47 2.50
N ILE A 124 4.61 0.23 2.66
CA ILE A 124 4.69 -0.82 1.65
C ILE A 124 3.35 -1.55 1.59
N GLN A 125 2.70 -1.44 0.43
CA GLN A 125 1.44 -2.10 0.12
C GLN A 125 1.74 -3.40 -0.62
N VAL A 126 1.31 -4.53 -0.07
CA VAL A 126 1.32 -5.83 -0.74
C VAL A 126 -0.07 -6.04 -1.34
N ASN A 127 -0.15 -5.99 -2.66
CA ASN A 127 -1.39 -6.18 -3.40
C ASN A 127 -1.61 -7.65 -3.70
N VAL A 128 -2.87 -8.08 -3.64
CA VAL A 128 -3.27 -9.47 -3.82
C VAL A 128 -4.46 -9.59 -4.79
N ALA A 129 -4.57 -10.73 -5.46
CA ALA A 129 -5.51 -10.93 -6.57
C ALA A 129 -6.99 -10.80 -6.20
N ASP A 130 -7.37 -11.07 -4.95
CA ASP A 130 -8.78 -11.14 -4.53
C ASP A 130 -9.22 -9.95 -3.64
N THR A 131 -8.47 -8.84 -3.65
CA THR A 131 -8.78 -7.61 -2.85
C THR A 131 -9.09 -7.89 -1.38
N TRP A 132 -8.43 -8.90 -0.82
CA TRP A 132 -8.74 -9.35 0.52
C TRP A 132 -7.87 -8.60 1.52
N ASP A 133 -8.43 -7.66 2.28
CA ASP A 133 -7.71 -6.82 3.28
C ASP A 133 -7.84 -7.34 4.72
N GLY A 134 -8.37 -8.56 4.89
CA GLY A 134 -8.66 -9.17 6.19
C GLY A 134 -7.80 -10.40 6.48
N TRP A 135 -6.47 -10.30 6.36
CA TRP A 135 -5.58 -11.47 6.37
C TRP A 135 -5.54 -12.16 7.74
N TYR A 136 -6.07 -11.53 8.79
CA TYR A 136 -6.26 -12.09 10.12
C TYR A 136 -7.46 -13.04 10.21
N TYR A 137 -8.34 -13.13 9.20
CA TYR A 137 -9.54 -14.00 9.22
C TYR A 137 -9.41 -15.31 8.45
N SER A 138 -8.38 -15.49 7.64
CA SER A 138 -8.10 -16.81 7.05
C SER A 138 -6.61 -16.99 6.81
N TYR A 139 -6.18 -18.25 6.82
CA TYR A 139 -4.83 -18.70 6.49
C TYR A 139 -4.76 -19.32 5.09
N ALA A 140 -5.81 -19.15 4.27
CA ALA A 140 -5.85 -19.59 2.89
C ALA A 140 -4.72 -18.96 2.07
N ASP A 141 -4.33 -19.68 1.01
CA ASP A 141 -3.38 -19.22 0.01
C ASP A 141 -3.90 -17.97 -0.70
N VAL A 142 -3.01 -17.01 -0.92
CA VAL A 142 -3.34 -15.76 -1.61
C VAL A 142 -2.24 -15.42 -2.62
N ALA A 143 -2.59 -15.13 -3.87
CA ALA A 143 -1.61 -14.70 -4.86
C ALA A 143 -1.24 -13.22 -4.67
N VAL A 144 0.06 -12.94 -4.48
CA VAL A 144 0.60 -11.57 -4.49
C VAL A 144 0.73 -11.09 -5.93
N THR A 145 0.05 -10.01 -6.26
CA THR A 145 0.07 -9.42 -7.61
C THR A 145 1.18 -8.40 -7.77
N SER A 146 1.39 -7.54 -6.76
CA SER A 146 2.48 -6.59 -6.73
C SER A 146 2.80 -6.17 -5.29
N VAL A 147 3.90 -5.45 -5.13
CA VAL A 147 4.23 -4.74 -3.91
C VAL A 147 4.63 -3.33 -4.29
N ASP A 148 4.03 -2.32 -3.69
CA ASP A 148 4.29 -0.92 -4.01
C ASP A 148 4.77 -0.18 -2.76
N PHE A 149 5.81 0.64 -2.89
CA PHE A 149 6.14 1.63 -1.88
C PHE A 149 5.15 2.79 -1.96
N VAL A 150 4.73 3.28 -0.80
CA VAL A 150 3.76 4.38 -0.69
C VAL A 150 4.25 5.41 0.32
N SER A 151 3.99 6.69 0.05
CA SER A 151 4.36 7.83 0.90
C SER A 151 3.20 8.34 1.74
#